data_AF-A0A7M3TWT3-F1
#
_entry.id   AF-A0A7M3TWT3-F1
#
_cell.length_a   1.000
_cell.length_b   1.000
_cell.length_c   1.000
_cell.angle_alpha   90.00
_cell.angle_beta   90.00
_cell.angle_gamma   90.00
#
_symmetry.space_group_name_H-M   'P 1'
#
loop_
_entity.id
_entity.type
_entity.pdbx_description
1 polymer ?
#
loop_
_entity_poly.entity_id
_entity_poly.type
_entity_poly.pdbx_seq_one_letter_code
_entity_poly.pdbx_strand_id
1 'polypeptide(L)'
;ERYILSINKWTAVKNEIQKNLNETVELDPKNSLVIMMKSGARSNMSNFVQLAGMRGLMANNVKALKVDAENERVVRSIVEVPVKSSFLEGLTSFEFYSSTHGARKGLTDTALNTAKSGYLTRRLVDVAQNIVVTQNDCFSDFGFVVKQIIDTKTNTTIVPLAERIEGRFLNKDVVSPDGEVLAQTGYFINAHLAKKIVDSGVTAV
;
A
#
# COMPACT_ATOMS: atom_id res chain seq x y z
N GLU A 1 -25.08 16.04 -5.46
CA GLU A 1 -24.06 17.05 -5.11
C GLU A 1 -23.85 17.21 -3.59
N ARG A 2 -24.89 17.53 -2.79
CA ARG A 2 -24.77 17.69 -1.31
C ARG A 2 -23.99 16.59 -0.59
N TYR A 3 -24.25 15.32 -0.90
CA TYR A 3 -23.58 14.16 -0.30
C TYR A 3 -22.05 14.22 -0.44
N ILE A 4 -21.58 14.47 -1.66
CA ILE A 4 -20.14 14.51 -1.98
C ILE A 4 -19.49 15.70 -1.28
N LEU A 5 -20.14 16.86 -1.28
CA LEU A 5 -19.65 18.06 -0.59
C LEU A 5 -19.53 17.83 0.93
N SER A 6 -20.51 17.17 1.54
CA SER A 6 -20.48 16.83 2.98
C SER A 6 -19.31 15.90 3.30
N ILE A 7 -19.11 14.84 2.52
CA ILE A 7 -17.98 13.92 2.69
C ILE A 7 -16.64 14.65 2.56
N ASN A 8 -16.50 15.49 1.52
CA ASN A 8 -15.28 16.24 1.30
C ASN A 8 -14.99 17.20 2.45
N LYS A 9 -16.03 17.89 2.97
CA LYS A 9 -15.88 18.79 4.11
C LYS A 9 -15.44 18.05 5.37
N TRP A 10 -16.06 16.91 5.69
CA TRP A 10 -15.67 16.11 6.85
C TRP A 10 -14.29 15.48 6.70
N THR A 11 -13.91 15.09 5.49
CA THR A 11 -12.56 14.61 5.19
C THR A 11 -11.52 15.71 5.41
N ALA A 12 -11.82 16.94 4.98
CA ALA A 12 -10.94 18.09 5.21
C ALA A 12 -10.77 18.38 6.70
N VAL A 13 -11.86 18.37 7.48
CA VAL A 13 -11.80 18.56 8.94
C VAL A 13 -10.96 17.47 9.62
N LYS A 14 -11.11 16.21 9.22
CA LYS A 14 -10.28 15.12 9.75
C LYS A 14 -8.80 15.32 9.45
N ASN A 15 -8.47 15.77 8.23
CA ASN A 15 -7.08 16.03 7.85
C ASN A 15 -6.48 17.20 8.64
N GLU A 16 -7.27 18.23 8.93
CA GLU A 16 -6.86 19.35 9.78
C GLU A 16 -6.58 18.90 11.22
N ILE A 17 -7.48 18.09 11.81
CA ILE A 17 -7.26 17.48 13.13
C ILE A 17 -6.01 16.61 13.14
N GLN A 18 -5.80 15.80 12.10
CA GLN A 18 -4.59 14.99 11.97
C GLN A 18 -3.32 15.83 11.91
N LYS A 19 -3.34 16.96 11.21
CA LYS A 19 -2.21 17.89 11.15
C LYS A 19 -1.89 18.47 12.52
N ASN A 20 -2.90 18.97 13.24
CA ASN A 20 -2.72 19.57 14.56
C ASN A 20 -2.23 18.54 15.60
N LEU A 21 -2.72 17.30 15.52
CA LEU A 21 -2.23 16.21 16.37
C LEU A 21 -0.77 15.87 16.07
N ASN A 22 -0.36 15.88 14.80
CA ASN A 22 1.03 15.63 14.45
C ASN A 22 1.96 16.72 15.03
N GLU A 23 1.56 17.99 14.95
CA GLU A 23 2.30 19.10 15.58
C GLU A 23 2.40 18.92 17.10
N THR A 24 1.32 18.46 17.74
CA THR A 24 1.31 18.18 19.20
C THR A 24 2.25 17.04 19.58
N VAL A 25 2.31 15.99 18.76
CA VAL A 25 3.20 14.84 18.94
C VAL A 25 4.68 15.24 18.88
N GLU A 26 5.03 16.25 18.07
CA GLU A 26 6.39 16.78 18.01
C GLU A 26 6.80 17.55 19.29
N LEU A 27 5.83 18.10 20.03
CA LEU A 27 6.10 18.87 21.26
C LEU A 27 6.50 17.99 22.46
N ASP A 28 6.00 16.75 22.53
CA ASP A 28 6.37 15.78 23.58
C ASP A 28 6.88 14.46 22.99
N PRO A 29 8.15 14.43 22.53
CA PRO A 29 8.74 13.23 21.96
C PRO A 29 9.02 12.13 22.99
N LYS A 30 8.89 12.43 24.29
CA LYS A 30 9.16 11.46 25.38
C LYS A 30 7.93 10.65 25.76
N ASN A 31 6.74 11.03 25.28
CA ASN A 31 5.52 10.27 25.49
C ASN A 31 5.66 8.85 24.92
N SER A 32 5.38 7.83 25.73
CA SER A 32 5.49 6.42 25.32
C SER A 32 4.70 6.08 24.05
N LEU A 33 3.52 6.68 23.85
CA LEU A 33 2.71 6.47 22.65
C LEU A 33 3.39 7.04 21.40
N VAL A 34 4.04 8.20 21.54
CA VAL A 34 4.80 8.86 20.47
C VAL A 34 6.03 8.04 20.13
N ILE A 35 6.76 7.56 21.13
CA ILE A 35 7.93 6.69 20.93
C ILE A 35 7.53 5.41 20.18
N MET A 36 6.44 4.74 20.59
CA MET A 36 5.94 3.53 19.93
C MET A 36 5.58 3.75 18.46
N MET A 37 4.95 4.88 18.15
CA MET A 37 4.55 5.23 16.79
C MET A 37 5.75 5.65 15.93
N LYS A 38 6.60 6.54 16.42
CA LYS A 38 7.77 7.06 15.66
C LYS A 38 8.84 6.00 15.41
N SER A 39 9.01 5.06 16.34
CA SER A 39 9.92 3.93 16.15
C SER A 39 9.41 2.89 15.15
N GLY A 40 8.16 2.99 14.71
CA GLY A 40 7.54 1.99 13.82
C GLY A 40 7.26 0.64 14.50
N ALA A 41 7.45 0.53 15.82
CA ALA A 41 7.24 -0.71 16.55
C ALA A 41 5.77 -1.15 16.55
N ARG A 42 4.83 -0.21 16.75
CA ARG A 42 3.40 -0.49 16.73
C ARG A 42 2.59 0.78 16.52
N SER A 43 1.50 0.66 15.77
CA SER A 43 0.58 1.75 15.43
C SER A 43 1.12 2.71 14.36
N ASN A 44 0.24 3.57 13.85
CA ASN A 44 0.56 4.61 12.88
C ASN A 44 -0.22 5.89 13.23
N MET A 45 0.05 6.98 12.51
CA MET A 45 -0.62 8.26 12.74
C MET A 45 -2.15 8.17 12.61
N SER A 46 -2.66 7.39 11.66
CA SER A 46 -4.12 7.19 11.47
C SER A 46 -4.80 6.56 12.69
N ASN A 47 -4.13 5.61 13.35
CA ASN A 47 -4.62 5.02 14.60
C ASN A 47 -4.55 6.01 15.77
N PHE A 48 -3.50 6.84 15.82
CA PHE A 48 -3.38 7.88 16.85
C PHE A 48 -4.48 8.94 16.72
N VAL A 49 -4.80 9.36 15.49
CA VAL A 49 -5.93 10.28 15.21
C VAL A 49 -7.27 9.71 15.69
N GLN A 50 -7.50 8.40 15.54
CA GLN A 50 -8.71 7.78 16.06
C GLN A 50 -8.74 7.72 17.60
N LEU A 51 -7.56 7.67 18.23
CA LEU A 51 -7.45 7.59 19.69
C LEU A 51 -7.71 8.94 20.36
N ALA A 52 -7.12 10.03 19.86
CA ALA A 52 -7.12 11.33 20.53
C ALA A 52 -7.78 12.47 19.74
N GLY A 53 -8.13 12.27 18.46
CA GLY A 53 -8.70 13.30 17.60
C GLY A 53 -10.16 13.05 17.27
N MET A 54 -10.40 12.40 16.14
CA MET A 54 -11.74 11.97 15.75
C MET A 54 -11.64 10.65 14.98
N ARG A 55 -12.69 9.83 15.06
CA ARG A 55 -12.73 8.59 14.28
C ARG A 55 -12.99 8.87 12.79
N GLY A 56 -13.92 9.79 12.50
CA GLY A 56 -14.24 10.25 11.15
C GLY A 56 -15.43 9.55 10.50
N LEU A 57 -15.49 9.61 9.17
CA LEU A 57 -16.55 8.99 8.38
C LEU A 57 -16.46 7.45 8.42
N MET A 58 -17.60 6.79 8.61
CA MET A 58 -17.69 5.33 8.61
C MET A 58 -18.27 4.82 7.29
N ALA A 59 -17.73 3.71 6.81
CA ALA A 59 -18.29 3.00 5.67
C ALA A 59 -19.50 2.16 6.10
N ASN A 60 -20.52 2.16 5.26
CA ASN A 60 -21.69 1.31 5.41
C ASN A 60 -21.42 -0.09 4.83
N ASN A 61 -22.32 -1.02 5.13
CA ASN A 61 -22.24 -2.41 4.69
C ASN A 61 -22.36 -2.54 3.16
N VAL A 62 -23.14 -1.65 2.53
CA VAL A 62 -23.50 -1.70 1.12
C VAL A 62 -22.47 -0.97 0.26
N LYS A 63 -21.93 -1.64 -0.77
CA LYS A 63 -20.88 -1.10 -1.66
C LYS A 63 -21.38 -0.12 -2.73
N ALA A 64 -22.69 0.00 -2.94
CA ALA A 64 -23.29 0.79 -4.03
C ALA A 64 -24.52 1.57 -3.56
N LEU A 65 -24.88 2.63 -4.30
CA LEU A 65 -26.19 3.26 -4.24
C LEU A 65 -27.22 2.21 -4.65
N LYS A 66 -27.84 1.56 -3.67
CA LYS A 66 -29.02 0.73 -3.91
C LYS A 66 -30.23 1.55 -3.51
N VAL A 67 -31.19 1.65 -4.42
CA VAL A 67 -32.57 1.97 -4.04
C VAL A 67 -33.06 0.70 -3.37
N ASP A 68 -33.32 0.76 -2.06
CA ASP A 68 -33.92 -0.36 -1.33
C ASP A 68 -35.19 -0.78 -2.09
N ALA A 69 -35.20 -2.02 -2.59
CA ALA A 69 -36.22 -2.54 -3.50
C ALA A 69 -37.65 -2.51 -2.90
N GLU A 70 -37.75 -2.31 -1.59
CA GLU A 70 -39.01 -2.24 -0.85
C GLU A 70 -39.37 -0.83 -0.35
N ASN A 71 -38.41 0.10 -0.24
CA ASN A 71 -38.60 1.35 0.52
C ASN A 71 -38.16 2.64 -0.20
N GLU A 72 -37.73 2.56 -1.46
CA GLU A 72 -37.21 3.71 -2.25
C GLU A 72 -36.05 4.48 -1.57
N ARG A 73 -35.43 3.90 -0.53
CA ARG A 73 -34.35 4.54 0.22
C ARG A 73 -33.02 4.34 -0.50
N VAL A 74 -32.30 5.42 -0.72
CA VAL A 74 -30.95 5.38 -1.30
C VAL A 74 -29.93 5.08 -0.21
N VAL A 75 -29.50 3.82 -0.10
CA VAL A 75 -28.44 3.43 0.84
C VAL A 75 -27.09 3.78 0.24
N ARG A 76 -26.35 4.66 0.92
CA ARG A 76 -25.04 5.13 0.48
C ARG A 76 -23.90 4.32 1.11
N SER A 77 -22.78 4.26 0.40
CA SER A 77 -21.56 3.52 0.81
C SER A 77 -20.86 4.14 2.02
N ILE A 78 -20.98 5.46 2.23
CA ILE A 78 -20.40 6.18 3.37
C ILE A 78 -21.53 6.88 4.11
N VAL A 79 -21.52 6.81 5.45
CA VAL A 79 -22.48 7.51 6.30
C VAL A 79 -22.14 9.00 6.32
N GLU A 80 -23.11 9.87 6.01
CA GLU A 80 -22.94 11.34 5.94
C GLU A 80 -22.59 11.97 7.30
N VAL A 81 -22.98 11.31 8.39
CA VAL A 81 -22.72 11.75 9.76
C VAL A 81 -21.45 11.06 10.26
N PRO A 82 -20.35 11.80 10.52
CA PRO A 82 -19.13 11.21 11.05
C PRO A 82 -19.26 10.91 12.55
N VAL A 83 -18.38 10.03 13.03
CA VAL A 83 -18.10 9.88 14.45
C VAL A 83 -17.11 10.98 14.85
N LYS A 84 -17.59 11.92 15.66
CA LYS A 84 -16.82 13.10 16.08
C LYS A 84 -15.94 12.76 17.27
N SER A 85 -16.47 11.98 18.20
CA SER A 85 -15.78 11.61 19.43
C SER A 85 -14.56 10.73 19.15
N SER A 86 -13.54 10.90 19.98
CA SER A 86 -12.35 10.05 20.01
C SER A 86 -12.53 8.84 20.94
N PHE A 87 -11.62 7.86 20.88
CA PHE A 87 -11.64 6.78 21.88
C PHE A 87 -11.27 7.25 23.29
N LEU A 88 -10.51 8.35 23.41
CA LEU A 88 -10.16 8.94 24.69
C LEU A 88 -11.38 9.56 25.38
N GLU A 89 -12.25 10.23 24.62
CA GLU A 89 -13.47 10.86 25.13
C GLU A 89 -14.63 9.86 25.31
N GLY A 90 -14.58 8.75 24.57
CA GLY A 90 -15.64 7.74 24.53
C GLY A 90 -16.67 8.01 23.43
N LEU A 91 -17.33 6.95 22.95
CA LEU A 91 -18.32 7.05 21.88
C LEU A 91 -19.73 7.04 22.44
N THR A 92 -20.61 7.86 21.85
CA THR A 92 -22.05 7.75 22.11
C THR A 92 -22.62 6.45 21.54
N SER A 93 -23.77 6.00 22.05
CA SER A 93 -24.41 4.76 21.59
C SER A 93 -24.63 4.71 20.07
N PHE A 94 -25.00 5.86 19.48
CA PHE A 94 -25.18 5.97 18.03
C PHE A 94 -23.85 5.89 17.26
N GLU A 95 -22.81 6.59 17.72
CA GLU A 95 -21.48 6.57 17.09
C GLU A 95 -20.83 5.18 17.16
N PHE A 96 -21.01 4.50 18.29
CA PHE A 96 -20.58 3.12 18.46
C PHE A 96 -21.33 2.19 17.50
N TYR A 97 -22.66 2.27 17.47
CA TYR A 97 -23.49 1.47 16.55
C TYR A 97 -23.10 1.69 15.07
N SER A 98 -22.91 2.95 14.66
CA SER A 98 -22.46 3.28 13.30
C SER A 98 -21.10 2.65 12.97
N SER A 99 -20.17 2.61 13.93
CA SER A 99 -18.84 2.02 13.77
C SER A 99 -18.85 0.49 13.62
N THR A 100 -19.89 -0.21 14.09
CA THR A 100 -19.96 -1.68 14.03
C THR A 100 -20.06 -2.22 12.60
N HIS A 101 -20.66 -1.46 11.69
CA HIS A 101 -20.90 -1.82 10.30
C HIS A 101 -19.57 -2.11 9.58
N GLY A 102 -18.66 -1.15 9.62
CA GLY A 102 -17.31 -1.29 9.06
C GLY A 102 -16.48 -2.37 9.76
N ALA A 103 -16.58 -2.46 11.09
CA ALA A 103 -15.83 -3.46 11.86
C ALA A 103 -16.25 -4.90 11.51
N ARG A 104 -17.56 -5.18 11.49
CA ARG A 104 -18.09 -6.50 11.13
C ARG A 104 -17.70 -6.88 9.71
N LYS A 105 -17.86 -5.95 8.76
CA LYS A 105 -17.48 -6.15 7.36
C LYS A 105 -15.99 -6.45 7.21
N GLY A 106 -15.13 -5.71 7.92
CA GLY A 106 -13.69 -5.96 7.94
C GLY A 106 -13.36 -7.37 8.42
N LEU A 107 -13.92 -7.79 9.55
CA LEU A 107 -13.71 -9.15 10.09
C LEU A 107 -14.19 -10.24 9.13
N THR A 108 -15.38 -10.07 8.52
CA THR A 108 -15.89 -11.03 7.54
C THR A 108 -15.07 -11.04 6.26
N ASP A 109 -14.63 -9.88 5.77
CA ASP A 109 -13.80 -9.79 4.56
C ASP A 109 -12.44 -10.43 4.79
N THR A 110 -11.83 -10.25 5.97
CA THR A 110 -10.60 -10.96 6.36
C THR A 110 -10.81 -12.47 6.32
N ALA A 111 -11.86 -12.98 6.98
CA ALA A 111 -12.14 -14.42 7.00
C ALA A 111 -12.39 -15.00 5.58
N LEU A 112 -13.12 -14.28 4.73
CA LEU A 112 -13.37 -14.70 3.34
C LEU A 112 -12.10 -14.64 2.48
N ASN A 113 -11.26 -13.62 2.68
CA ASN A 113 -10.03 -13.46 1.91
C ASN A 113 -8.97 -14.49 2.33
N THR A 114 -8.94 -14.94 3.59
CA THR A 114 -8.06 -16.03 4.02
C THR A 114 -8.24 -17.29 3.17
N ALA A 115 -9.49 -17.68 2.92
CA ALA A 115 -9.79 -18.84 2.06
C ALA A 115 -9.33 -18.63 0.61
N LYS A 116 -9.55 -17.42 0.06
CA LYS A 116 -9.13 -17.08 -1.32
C LYS A 116 -7.62 -17.07 -1.49
N SER A 117 -6.89 -16.49 -0.54
CA SER A 117 -5.43 -16.48 -0.54
C SER A 117 -4.87 -17.90 -0.49
N GLY A 118 -5.39 -18.75 0.41
CA GLY A 118 -4.98 -20.15 0.48
C GLY A 118 -5.26 -20.92 -0.82
N TYR A 119 -6.43 -20.70 -1.42
CA TYR A 119 -6.77 -21.30 -2.72
C TYR A 119 -5.84 -20.85 -3.84
N LEU A 120 -5.51 -19.54 -3.90
CA LEU A 120 -4.56 -19.02 -4.89
C LEU A 120 -3.17 -19.62 -4.70
N THR A 121 -2.66 -19.68 -3.46
CA THR A 121 -1.37 -20.31 -3.17
C THR A 121 -1.35 -21.77 -3.60
N ARG A 122 -2.41 -22.54 -3.31
CA ARG A 122 -2.53 -23.92 -3.77
C ARG A 122 -2.46 -24.02 -5.30
N ARG A 123 -3.22 -23.19 -6.03
CA ARG A 123 -3.19 -23.20 -7.51
C ARG A 123 -1.82 -22.83 -8.07
N LEU A 124 -1.12 -21.88 -7.46
CA LEU A 124 0.24 -21.51 -7.86
C LEU A 124 1.22 -22.66 -7.63
N VAL A 125 1.12 -23.34 -6.48
CA VAL A 125 1.93 -24.52 -6.17
C VAL A 125 1.61 -25.66 -7.15
N ASP A 126 0.34 -25.97 -7.40
CA ASP A 126 -0.07 -27.06 -8.30
C ASP A 126 0.50 -26.87 -9.72
N VAL A 127 0.63 -25.62 -10.20
CA VAL A 127 1.22 -25.30 -11.51
C VAL A 127 2.75 -25.34 -11.49
N ALA A 128 3.37 -24.87 -10.41
CA ALA A 128 4.83 -24.71 -10.32
C ALA A 128 5.55 -25.90 -9.66
N GLN A 129 4.83 -26.91 -9.15
CA GLN A 129 5.39 -28.01 -8.33
C GLN A 129 6.51 -28.78 -9.04
N ASN A 130 6.43 -28.89 -10.37
CA ASN A 130 7.41 -29.64 -11.18
C ASN A 130 8.52 -28.74 -11.77
N ILE A 131 8.63 -27.48 -11.35
CA ILE A 131 9.70 -26.57 -11.79
C ILE A 131 10.90 -26.75 -10.85
N VAL A 132 11.95 -27.41 -11.33
CA VAL A 132 13.19 -27.67 -10.58
C VAL A 132 14.39 -27.19 -11.38
N VAL A 133 15.37 -26.58 -10.72
CA VAL A 133 16.66 -26.20 -11.33
C VAL A 133 17.51 -27.46 -11.48
N THR A 134 17.72 -27.91 -12.72
CA THR A 134 18.45 -29.15 -13.03
C THR A 134 19.87 -28.91 -13.55
N GLN A 135 20.16 -27.72 -14.07
CA GLN A 135 21.44 -27.37 -14.70
C GLN A 135 21.83 -25.93 -14.31
N ASN A 136 23.14 -25.66 -14.26
CA ASN A 136 23.68 -24.36 -13.88
C ASN A 136 23.53 -23.29 -14.98
N ASP A 137 23.72 -23.67 -16.25
CA ASP A 137 23.62 -22.76 -17.40
C ASP A 137 22.95 -23.47 -18.58
N CYS A 138 21.96 -22.84 -19.20
CA CYS A 138 21.25 -23.33 -20.38
C CYS A 138 21.80 -22.75 -21.70
N PHE A 139 22.80 -21.85 -21.64
CA PHE A 139 23.44 -21.19 -22.78
C PHE A 139 22.44 -20.48 -23.72
N SER A 140 21.35 -19.97 -23.17
CA SER A 140 20.29 -19.32 -23.95
C SER A 140 20.58 -17.83 -24.12
N ASP A 141 20.48 -17.34 -25.35
CA ASP A 141 20.57 -15.91 -25.67
C ASP A 141 19.24 -15.16 -25.50
N PHE A 142 18.20 -15.84 -24.99
CA PHE A 142 16.89 -15.25 -24.79
C PHE A 142 16.80 -14.56 -23.41
N GLY A 143 16.43 -13.28 -23.42
CA GLY A 143 16.25 -12.49 -22.20
C GLY A 143 15.20 -11.40 -22.37
N PHE A 144 14.88 -10.73 -21.26
CA PHE A 144 13.94 -9.61 -21.23
C PHE A 144 14.68 -8.32 -20.91
N VAL A 145 14.34 -7.25 -21.63
CA VAL A 145 14.84 -5.91 -21.33
C VAL A 145 14.14 -5.38 -20.09
N VAL A 146 14.90 -5.08 -19.05
CA VAL A 146 14.45 -4.58 -17.77
C VAL A 146 14.64 -3.06 -17.74
N LYS A 147 13.58 -2.34 -17.38
CA LYS A 147 13.56 -0.88 -17.21
C LYS A 147 12.97 -0.52 -15.85
N GLN A 148 13.20 0.69 -15.37
CA GLN A 148 12.46 1.19 -14.21
C GLN A 148 10.94 1.14 -14.45
N ILE A 149 10.18 0.82 -13.40
CA ILE A 149 8.71 0.82 -13.47
C ILE A 149 8.25 2.21 -13.05
N ILE A 150 7.63 2.93 -13.98
CA ILE A 150 7.10 4.27 -13.77
C ILE A 150 5.57 4.19 -13.80
N ASP A 151 4.93 4.87 -12.84
CA ASP A 151 3.49 5.08 -12.90
C ASP A 151 3.15 6.07 -14.04
N THR A 152 2.45 5.59 -15.06
CA THR A 152 2.08 6.40 -16.23
C THR A 152 1.20 7.61 -15.88
N LYS A 153 0.50 7.59 -14.73
CA LYS A 153 -0.41 8.68 -14.33
C LYS A 153 0.30 9.83 -13.63
N THR A 154 1.34 9.52 -12.86
CA THR A 154 2.01 10.48 -11.97
C THR A 154 3.47 10.72 -12.37
N ASN A 155 3.99 9.96 -13.35
CA ASN A 155 5.39 9.93 -13.75
C ASN A 155 6.37 9.68 -12.58
N THR A 156 5.89 9.10 -11.48
CA THR A 156 6.74 8.72 -10.36
C THR A 156 7.31 7.33 -10.57
N THR A 157 8.60 7.17 -10.32
CA THR A 157 9.24 5.85 -10.30
C THR A 157 8.70 5.04 -9.12
N ILE A 158 8.05 3.91 -9.42
CA ILE A 158 7.52 2.97 -8.43
C ILE A 158 8.64 2.05 -7.95
N VAL A 159 9.39 1.49 -8.89
CA VAL A 159 10.51 0.59 -8.61
C VAL A 159 11.71 1.04 -9.44
N PRO A 160 12.84 1.42 -8.78
CA PRO A 160 14.04 1.86 -9.47
C PRO A 160 14.70 0.70 -10.23
N LEU A 161 15.53 1.04 -11.23
CA LEU A 161 16.21 0.02 -12.04
C LEU A 161 17.12 -0.87 -11.19
N ALA A 162 17.87 -0.31 -10.24
CA ALA A 162 18.82 -1.02 -9.39
C ALA A 162 18.17 -2.23 -8.67
N GLU A 163 17.00 -2.04 -8.07
CA GLU A 163 16.27 -3.10 -7.36
C GLU A 163 15.75 -4.19 -8.31
N ARG A 164 15.45 -3.84 -9.58
CA ARG A 164 14.96 -4.81 -10.56
C ARG A 164 16.05 -5.70 -11.14
N ILE A 165 17.26 -5.18 -11.29
CA ILE A 165 18.40 -5.89 -11.88
C ILE A 165 19.21 -6.66 -10.85
N GLU A 166 19.19 -6.25 -9.57
CA GLU A 166 19.86 -6.97 -8.50
C GLU A 166 19.41 -8.44 -8.42
N GLY A 167 20.38 -9.35 -8.31
CA GLY A 167 20.13 -10.78 -8.21
C GLY A 167 19.87 -11.49 -9.54
N ARG A 168 20.02 -10.82 -10.68
CA ARG A 168 19.87 -11.40 -12.03
C ARG A 168 21.22 -11.58 -12.72
N PHE A 169 21.24 -12.45 -13.73
CA PHE A 169 22.37 -12.60 -14.65
C PHE A 169 22.14 -11.76 -15.91
N LEU A 170 23.22 -11.21 -16.45
CA LEU A 170 23.20 -10.45 -17.70
C LEU A 170 23.15 -11.36 -18.91
N ASN A 171 22.27 -11.04 -19.86
CA ASN A 171 22.19 -11.72 -21.15
C ASN A 171 23.01 -11.01 -22.25
N LYS A 172 23.31 -9.73 -22.06
CA LYS A 172 24.14 -8.91 -22.96
C LYS A 172 25.08 -8.04 -22.14
N ASP A 173 26.18 -7.64 -22.76
CA ASP A 173 27.12 -6.70 -22.18
C ASP A 173 26.43 -5.35 -21.91
N VAL A 174 26.59 -4.84 -20.69
CA VAL A 174 26.07 -3.52 -20.33
C VAL A 174 27.15 -2.49 -20.61
N VAL A 175 26.87 -1.60 -21.55
CA VAL A 175 27.78 -0.54 -21.95
C VAL A 175 27.28 0.79 -21.39
N SER A 176 28.17 1.56 -20.79
CA SER A 176 27.92 2.94 -20.39
C SER A 176 27.59 3.79 -21.63
N PRO A 177 26.83 4.90 -21.51
CA PRO A 177 26.69 5.87 -22.58
C PRO A 177 28.03 6.35 -23.17
N ASP A 178 29.10 6.32 -22.37
CA ASP A 178 30.47 6.70 -22.75
C ASP A 178 31.23 5.61 -23.55
N GLY A 179 30.63 4.43 -23.75
CA GLY A 179 31.22 3.32 -24.49
C GLY A 179 32.04 2.33 -23.65
N GLU A 180 32.16 2.55 -22.34
CA GLU A 180 32.83 1.61 -21.44
C GLU A 180 31.94 0.40 -21.10
N VAL A 181 32.49 -0.82 -21.19
CA VAL A 181 31.78 -2.03 -20.78
C VAL A 181 31.80 -2.13 -19.25
N LEU A 182 30.63 -1.99 -18.64
CA LEU A 182 30.45 -2.00 -17.19
C LEU A 182 30.39 -3.41 -16.62
N ALA A 183 29.76 -4.33 -17.36
CA ALA A 183 29.62 -5.73 -17.01
C ALA A 183 29.42 -6.58 -18.26
N GLN A 184 30.03 -7.77 -18.26
CA GLN A 184 29.94 -8.72 -19.37
C GLN A 184 28.72 -9.64 -19.25
N THR A 185 28.34 -10.23 -20.37
CA THR A 185 27.32 -11.27 -20.47
C THR A 185 27.64 -12.44 -19.53
N GLY A 186 26.62 -13.01 -18.90
CA GLY A 186 26.75 -14.10 -17.93
C GLY A 186 27.20 -13.65 -16.53
N TYR A 187 27.44 -12.36 -16.29
CA TYR A 187 27.84 -11.87 -14.98
C TYR A 187 26.64 -11.70 -14.03
N PHE A 188 26.81 -12.05 -12.76
CA PHE A 188 25.80 -11.89 -11.72
C PHE A 188 25.77 -10.45 -11.18
N ILE A 189 24.58 -9.86 -11.11
CA ILE A 189 24.41 -8.48 -10.66
C ILE A 189 24.26 -8.42 -9.14
N ASN A 190 25.34 -8.04 -8.46
CA ASN A 190 25.35 -7.67 -7.04
C ASN A 190 24.82 -6.25 -6.82
N ALA A 191 24.38 -5.93 -5.59
CA ALA A 191 23.91 -4.59 -5.21
C ALA A 191 24.88 -3.44 -5.58
N HIS A 192 26.19 -3.67 -5.43
CA HIS A 192 27.22 -2.70 -5.81
C HIS A 192 27.28 -2.46 -7.32
N LEU A 193 27.17 -3.53 -8.12
CA LEU A 193 27.19 -3.44 -9.56
C LEU A 193 25.90 -2.81 -10.09
N ALA A 194 24.76 -3.14 -9.49
CA ALA A 194 23.47 -2.53 -9.82
C ALA A 194 23.51 -1.00 -9.64
N LYS A 195 24.10 -0.51 -8.54
CA LYS A 195 24.31 0.93 -8.33
C LYS A 195 25.24 1.53 -9.39
N LYS A 196 26.39 0.90 -9.65
CA LYS A 196 27.33 1.36 -10.68
C LYS A 196 26.69 1.51 -12.06
N ILE A 197 25.85 0.54 -12.46
CA ILE A 197 25.11 0.57 -13.73
C ILE A 197 24.13 1.76 -13.76
N VAL A 198 23.41 2.00 -12.67
CA VAL A 198 22.47 3.13 -12.61
C VAL A 198 23.20 4.47 -12.57
N ASP A 199 24.30 4.58 -11.83
CA ASP A 199 25.11 5.80 -11.71
C ASP A 199 25.78 6.19 -13.03
N SER A 200 26.12 5.21 -13.87
CA SER A 200 26.58 5.45 -15.24
C SER A 200 25.49 5.96 -16.21
N GLY A 201 24.24 6.13 -15.76
CA GLY A 201 23.17 6.68 -16.58
C GLY A 201 22.50 5.67 -17.52
N VAL A 202 22.72 4.36 -17.31
CA VAL A 202 22.04 3.31 -18.08
C VAL A 202 20.56 3.25 -17.67
N THR A 203 19.68 3.34 -18.66
CA THR A 203 18.22 3.40 -18.43
C THR A 203 17.50 2.06 -18.64
N ALA A 204 18.15 1.12 -19.32
CA ALA A 204 17.61 -0.20 -19.64
C ALA A 204 18.76 -1.22 -19.73
N VAL A 205 18.52 -2.42 -19.21
CA VAL A 205 19.47 -3.55 -19.22
C VAL A 205 18.77 -4.77 -19.81
#